data_AF-A0A934B4G5-F1
#
_entry.id   AF-A0A934B4G5-F1
#
_cell.length_a   1.000
_cell.length_b   1.000
_cell.length_c   1.000
_cell.angle_alpha   90.00
_cell.angle_beta   90.00
_cell.angle_gamma   90.00
#
_symmetry.space_group_name_H-M   'P 1'
#
loop_
_entity.id
_entity.type
_entity.pdbx_description
1 polymer ?
#
loop_
_entity_poly.entity_id
_entity_poly.type
_entity_poly.pdbx_seq_one_letter_code
_entity_poly.pdbx_strand_id
1 'polypeptide(L)'
;MEGKEFLELAKRLQNSEDEAERRTSVSRAYYALFNHVKSFLNIHNIKLPRTAQAHESAHLYLSNSGIEEAEDLADTLNNLREKRNDADYELISPKYNHNKVNCGFTCVKAIQFVNRFDKINPASLVKGILEYMKQRE
;
A
#
# COMPACT_ATOMS: atom_id res chain seq x y z
N MET A 1 2.93 14.37 9.28
CA MET A 1 3.53 13.35 8.42
C MET A 1 2.41 12.69 7.63
N GLU A 2 2.43 12.90 6.33
CA GLU A 2 1.53 12.23 5.39
C GLU A 2 2.11 10.91 4.92
N GLY A 3 1.26 9.95 4.51
CA GLY A 3 1.73 8.68 3.95
C GLY A 3 2.69 8.89 2.77
N LYS A 4 2.42 9.89 1.93
CA LYS A 4 3.24 10.22 0.75
C LYS A 4 4.69 10.57 1.08
N GLU A 5 5.00 11.07 2.27
CA GLU A 5 6.39 11.34 2.71
C GLU A 5 7.25 10.07 2.71
N PHE A 6 6.64 8.89 2.92
CA PHE A 6 7.36 7.62 2.81
C PHE A 6 7.76 7.28 1.37
N LEU A 7 7.08 7.79 0.34
CA LEU A 7 7.50 7.60 -1.06
C LEU A 7 8.84 8.28 -1.32
N GLU A 8 9.06 9.47 -0.77
CA GLU A 8 10.32 10.19 -0.98
C GLU A 8 11.49 9.45 -0.35
N LEU A 9 11.28 8.83 0.81
CA LEU A 9 12.29 7.94 1.39
C LEU A 9 12.47 6.67 0.56
N ALA A 10 11.38 6.04 0.11
CA ALA A 10 11.45 4.86 -0.75
C ALA A 10 12.27 5.14 -2.03
N LYS A 11 12.00 6.25 -2.72
CA LYS A 11 12.70 6.68 -3.94
C LYS A 11 14.19 6.85 -3.74
N ARG A 12 14.61 7.44 -2.61
CA ARG A 12 16.04 7.62 -2.29
C ARG A 12 16.76 6.30 -2.08
N LEU A 13 16.11 5.35 -1.41
CA LEU A 13 16.73 4.09 -1.01
C LEU A 13 16.66 2.99 -2.08
N GLN A 14 15.74 3.07 -3.06
CA GLN A 14 15.42 1.97 -3.97
C GLN A 14 16.61 1.46 -4.81
N ASN A 15 17.58 2.33 -5.09
CA ASN A 15 18.75 2.04 -5.93
C ASN A 15 20.05 1.99 -5.13
N SER A 16 20.00 1.95 -3.80
CA SER A 16 21.19 1.89 -2.97
C SER A 16 22.05 0.66 -3.28
N GLU A 17 23.36 0.76 -3.08
CA GLU A 17 24.28 -0.38 -3.07
C GLU A 17 24.10 -1.25 -1.82
N ASP A 18 23.59 -0.67 -0.74
CA ASP A 18 23.28 -1.36 0.51
C ASP A 18 21.94 -2.12 0.40
N GLU A 19 21.95 -3.41 0.73
CA GLU A 19 20.75 -4.24 0.68
C GLU A 19 19.71 -3.89 1.74
N ALA A 20 20.13 -3.55 2.95
CA ALA A 20 19.22 -3.15 4.02
C ALA A 20 18.49 -1.86 3.63
N GLU A 21 19.16 -0.93 2.96
CA GLU A 21 18.52 0.27 2.40
C GLU A 21 17.50 -0.09 1.31
N ARG A 22 17.85 -0.97 0.36
CA ARG A 22 16.92 -1.42 -0.68
C ARG A 22 15.70 -2.16 -0.12
N ARG A 23 15.89 -3.04 0.88
CA ARG A 23 14.79 -3.71 1.59
C ARG A 23 13.91 -2.68 2.30
N THR A 24 14.53 -1.70 2.95
CA THR A 24 13.82 -0.59 3.60
C THR A 24 12.98 0.21 2.61
N SER A 25 13.47 0.43 1.38
CA SER A 25 12.72 1.10 0.32
C SER A 25 11.36 0.43 0.06
N VAL A 26 11.33 -0.91 -0.03
CA VAL A 26 10.09 -1.68 -0.25
C VAL A 26 9.10 -1.43 0.89
N SER A 27 9.57 -1.46 2.13
CA SER A 27 8.72 -1.27 3.30
C SER A 27 8.18 0.15 3.38
N ARG A 28 8.98 1.16 3.00
CA ARG A 28 8.51 2.55 2.90
C ARG A 28 7.51 2.75 1.75
N ALA A 29 7.71 2.10 0.61
CA ALA A 29 6.77 2.13 -0.51
C ALA A 29 5.39 1.59 -0.09
N TYR A 30 5.35 0.46 0.63
CA TYR A 30 4.11 -0.08 1.20
C TYR A 30 3.47 0.89 2.20
N TYR A 31 4.25 1.41 3.15
CA TYR A 31 3.73 2.33 4.16
C TYR A 31 3.18 3.61 3.56
N ALA A 32 3.71 4.07 2.44
CA ALA A 32 3.16 5.22 1.75
C ALA A 32 1.73 4.97 1.29
N LEU A 33 1.50 3.91 0.51
CA LEU A 33 0.18 3.60 -0.01
C LEU A 33 -0.81 3.27 1.11
N PHE A 34 -0.41 2.41 2.06
CA PHE A 34 -1.30 2.01 3.15
C PHE A 34 -1.71 3.19 4.03
N ASN A 35 -0.76 4.07 4.43
CA ASN A 35 -1.10 5.21 5.26
C ASN A 35 -1.88 6.29 4.49
N HIS A 36 -1.68 6.40 3.18
CA HIS A 36 -2.48 7.28 2.33
C HIS A 36 -3.95 6.83 2.29
N VAL A 37 -4.19 5.54 2.02
CA VAL A 37 -5.53 4.92 2.08
C VAL A 37 -6.13 5.06 3.48
N LYS A 38 -5.37 4.76 4.53
CA LYS A 38 -5.84 4.88 5.92
C LYS A 38 -6.24 6.32 6.27
N SER A 39 -5.46 7.30 5.83
CA SER A 39 -5.76 8.71 6.05
C SER A 39 -7.08 9.10 5.35
N PHE A 40 -7.24 8.70 4.09
CA PHE A 40 -8.48 8.88 3.33
C PHE A 40 -9.69 8.30 4.08
N LEU A 41 -9.61 7.02 4.48
CA LEU A 41 -10.71 6.37 5.20
C LEU A 41 -11.04 7.11 6.50
N ASN A 42 -10.02 7.54 7.25
CA ASN A 42 -10.22 8.26 8.50
C ASN A 42 -10.88 9.64 8.30
N ILE A 43 -10.52 10.38 7.25
CA ILE A 43 -11.16 11.66 6.88
C ILE A 43 -12.65 11.45 6.58
N HIS A 44 -13.01 10.29 6.04
CA HIS A 44 -14.39 9.90 5.77
C HIS A 44 -15.06 9.10 6.91
N ASN A 45 -14.51 9.16 8.12
CA ASN A 45 -15.01 8.49 9.33
C ASN A 45 -15.08 6.96 9.26
N ILE A 46 -14.41 6.33 8.29
CA ILE A 46 -14.26 4.88 8.19
C ILE A 46 -13.00 4.49 8.97
N LYS A 47 -13.19 3.86 10.14
CA LYS A 47 -12.10 3.51 11.04
C LYS A 47 -11.57 2.11 10.74
N LEU A 48 -10.27 2.02 10.45
CA LEU A 48 -9.56 0.74 10.45
C LEU A 48 -9.25 0.31 11.89
N PRO A 49 -9.20 -1.01 12.17
CA PRO A 49 -8.68 -1.55 13.43
C PRO A 49 -7.29 -1.00 13.78
N ARG A 50 -6.94 -1.00 15.07
CA ARG A 50 -5.58 -0.63 15.53
C ARG A 50 -4.60 -1.81 15.56
N THR A 51 -5.00 -2.95 15.01
CA THR A 51 -4.25 -4.20 14.99
C THR A 51 -3.75 -4.51 13.57
N ALA A 52 -3.03 -5.63 13.39
CA ALA A 52 -2.62 -6.11 12.08
C ALA A 52 -3.79 -6.33 11.11
N GLN A 53 -5.01 -6.50 11.62
CA GLN A 53 -6.25 -6.61 10.83
C GLN A 53 -6.53 -5.36 10.00
N ALA A 54 -5.97 -4.20 10.36
CA ALA A 54 -6.11 -2.97 9.59
C ALA A 54 -5.73 -3.14 8.10
N HIS A 55 -4.73 -3.97 7.82
CA HIS A 55 -4.26 -4.24 6.47
C HIS A 55 -5.28 -5.03 5.66
N GLU A 56 -5.88 -6.05 6.29
CA GLU A 56 -6.92 -6.87 5.69
C GLU A 56 -8.22 -6.08 5.50
N SER A 57 -8.62 -5.29 6.51
CA SER A 57 -9.80 -4.43 6.39
C SER A 57 -9.65 -3.41 5.26
N ALA A 58 -8.49 -2.76 5.13
CA ALA A 58 -8.25 -1.81 4.04
C ALA A 58 -8.34 -2.49 2.66
N HIS A 59 -7.75 -3.68 2.52
CA HIS A 59 -7.89 -4.49 1.31
C HIS A 59 -9.35 -4.81 1.00
N LEU A 60 -10.08 -5.36 1.97
CA LEU A 60 -11.48 -5.76 1.78
C LEU A 60 -12.38 -4.57 1.43
N TYR A 61 -12.20 -3.42 2.05
CA TYR A 61 -12.98 -2.23 1.75
C TYR A 61 -12.76 -1.75 0.31
N LEU A 62 -11.51 -1.69 -0.15
CA LEU A 62 -11.21 -1.30 -1.53
C LEU A 62 -11.69 -2.35 -2.53
N SER A 63 -11.46 -3.63 -2.26
CA SER A 63 -11.84 -4.76 -3.10
C SER A 63 -13.35 -4.95 -3.23
N ASN A 64 -14.15 -4.43 -2.30
CA ASN A 64 -15.60 -4.59 -2.32
C ASN A 64 -16.34 -3.26 -2.43
N SER A 65 -15.66 -2.18 -2.87
CA SER A 65 -16.34 -0.89 -3.06
C SER A 65 -17.17 -0.82 -4.35
N GLY A 66 -17.11 -1.83 -5.22
CA GLY A 66 -17.78 -1.80 -6.52
C GLY A 66 -17.17 -0.78 -7.49
N ILE A 67 -15.90 -0.45 -7.30
CA ILE A 67 -15.14 0.49 -8.15
C ILE A 67 -13.92 -0.28 -8.65
N GLU A 68 -13.92 -0.67 -9.93
CA GLU A 68 -12.87 -1.49 -10.56
C GLU A 68 -11.45 -0.97 -10.26
N GLU A 69 -11.24 0.33 -10.38
CA GLU A 69 -9.94 0.97 -10.08
C GLU A 69 -9.52 0.80 -8.60
N ALA A 70 -10.48 0.76 -7.67
CA ALA A 70 -10.20 0.51 -6.26
C ALA A 70 -9.89 -0.97 -5.99
N GLU A 71 -10.51 -1.88 -6.73
CA GLU A 71 -10.26 -3.32 -6.65
C GLU A 71 -8.83 -3.65 -7.11
N ASP A 72 -8.42 -3.13 -8.26
CA ASP A 72 -7.04 -3.17 -8.76
C ASP A 72 -6.01 -2.67 -7.72
N LEU A 73 -6.36 -1.58 -7.03
CA LEU A 73 -5.54 -0.98 -5.98
C LEU A 73 -5.50 -1.85 -4.73
N ALA A 74 -6.57 -2.57 -4.41
CA ALA A 74 -6.62 -3.50 -3.29
C ALA A 74 -5.63 -4.66 -3.51
N ASP A 75 -5.70 -5.33 -4.67
CA ASP A 75 -4.79 -6.43 -5.02
C ASP A 75 -3.33 -6.00 -4.97
N THR A 76 -3.08 -4.80 -5.48
CA THR A 76 -1.78 -4.17 -5.40
C THR A 76 -1.32 -3.92 -3.97
N LEU A 77 -2.19 -3.35 -3.13
CA LEU A 77 -1.87 -3.07 -1.75
C LEU A 77 -1.50 -4.36 -1.01
N ASN A 78 -2.20 -5.46 -1.30
CA ASN A 78 -1.85 -6.78 -0.76
C ASN A 78 -0.52 -7.29 -1.32
N ASN A 79 -0.27 -7.18 -2.63
CA ASN A 79 1.02 -7.56 -3.23
C ASN A 79 2.20 -6.79 -2.63
N LEU A 80 2.03 -5.48 -2.37
CA LEU A 80 3.05 -4.66 -1.71
C LEU A 80 3.27 -5.09 -0.25
N ARG A 81 2.20 -5.51 0.45
CA ARG A 81 2.30 -6.05 1.81
C ARG A 81 3.10 -7.35 1.84
N GLU A 82 2.86 -8.26 0.90
CA GLU A 82 3.61 -9.51 0.76
C GLU A 82 5.09 -9.22 0.48
N LYS A 83 5.37 -8.33 -0.48
CA LYS A 83 6.75 -7.91 -0.78
C LYS A 83 7.46 -7.24 0.39
N ARG A 84 6.74 -6.46 1.21
CA ARG A 84 7.27 -5.92 2.46
C ARG A 84 7.63 -7.05 3.42
N ASN A 85 6.73 -8.01 3.63
CA ASN A 85 7.02 -9.14 4.53
C ASN A 85 8.27 -9.91 4.07
N ASP A 86 8.38 -10.19 2.78
CA ASP A 86 9.57 -10.81 2.19
C ASP A 86 10.83 -9.94 2.44
N ALA A 87 10.75 -8.63 2.20
CA ALA A 87 11.88 -7.73 2.37
C ALA A 87 12.34 -7.63 3.83
N ASP A 88 11.39 -7.55 4.77
CA ASP A 88 11.66 -7.35 6.21
C ASP A 88 12.10 -8.64 6.92
N TYR A 89 11.56 -9.80 6.54
CA TYR A 89 11.73 -11.05 7.30
C TYR A 89 12.52 -12.14 6.57
N GLU A 90 12.48 -12.19 5.23
CA GLU A 90 13.18 -13.22 4.45
C GLU A 90 14.62 -12.77 4.12
N LEU A 91 15.47 -12.68 5.14
CA LEU A 91 16.84 -12.16 5.03
C LEU A 91 17.76 -13.00 4.14
N ILE A 92 17.49 -14.30 4.02
CA ILE A 92 18.30 -15.24 3.20
C ILE A 92 17.82 -15.25 1.74
N SER A 93 16.71 -14.56 1.43
CA SER A 93 16.12 -14.57 0.10
C SER A 93 17.05 -13.94 -0.96
N PRO A 94 17.36 -14.67 -2.05
CA PRO A 94 18.19 -14.13 -3.13
C PRO A 94 17.49 -13.02 -3.93
N LYS A 95 16.18 -12.79 -3.69
CA LYS A 95 15.40 -11.74 -4.37
C LYS A 95 15.94 -10.33 -4.12
N TYR A 96 16.66 -10.13 -3.01
CA TYR A 96 17.18 -8.83 -2.57
C TYR A 96 18.72 -8.77 -2.53
N ASN A 97 19.38 -9.94 -2.47
CA ASN A 97 20.81 -10.09 -2.69
C ASN A 97 21.14 -9.67 -4.14
N HIS A 98 21.68 -8.47 -4.33
CA HIS A 98 22.16 -7.89 -5.61
C HIS A 98 21.11 -7.46 -6.65
N ASN A 99 19.83 -7.84 -6.53
CA ASN A 99 18.80 -7.46 -7.50
C ASN A 99 18.14 -6.11 -7.16
N LYS A 100 18.73 -5.01 -7.67
CA LYS A 100 18.18 -3.65 -7.53
C LYS A 100 16.84 -3.45 -8.25
N VAL A 101 16.59 -4.22 -9.31
CA VAL A 101 15.41 -4.06 -10.18
C VAL A 101 14.12 -4.32 -9.41
N ASN A 102 14.09 -5.33 -8.54
CA ASN A 102 12.89 -5.69 -7.77
C ASN A 102 12.45 -4.58 -6.80
N CYS A 103 13.41 -3.95 -6.12
CA CYS A 103 13.14 -2.87 -5.16
C CYS A 103 12.69 -1.60 -5.88
N GLY A 104 13.41 -1.21 -6.94
CA GLY A 104 13.04 -0.09 -7.80
C GLY A 104 11.66 -0.24 -8.41
N PHE A 105 11.35 -1.42 -8.99
CA PHE A 105 10.03 -1.69 -9.57
C PHE A 105 8.91 -1.58 -8.53
N THR A 106 9.15 -2.06 -7.30
CA THR A 106 8.16 -2.00 -6.22
C THR A 106 7.87 -0.56 -5.78
N CYS A 107 8.91 0.27 -5.69
CA CYS A 107 8.76 1.69 -5.39
C CYS A 107 8.05 2.45 -6.53
N VAL A 108 8.44 2.24 -7.79
CA VAL A 108 7.75 2.83 -8.96
C VAL A 108 6.27 2.44 -8.97
N LYS A 109 5.98 1.17 -8.71
CA LYS A 109 4.61 0.65 -8.65
C LYS A 109 3.81 1.38 -7.56
N ALA A 110 4.34 1.50 -6.34
CA ALA A 110 3.67 2.26 -5.26
C ALA A 110 3.40 3.74 -5.62
N ILE A 111 4.33 4.41 -6.30
CA ILE A 111 4.14 5.79 -6.77
C ILE A 111 2.97 5.88 -7.76
N GLN A 112 2.95 5.00 -8.76
CA GLN A 112 1.86 4.96 -9.74
C GLN A 112 0.51 4.78 -9.06
N PHE A 113 0.45 3.93 -8.04
CA PHE A 113 -0.80 3.61 -7.36
C PHE A 113 -1.28 4.69 -6.40
N VAL A 114 -0.40 5.41 -5.73
CA VAL A 114 -0.80 6.61 -4.98
C VAL A 114 -1.44 7.62 -5.94
N ASN A 115 -0.85 7.84 -7.12
CA ASN A 115 -1.40 8.75 -8.12
C ASN A 115 -2.72 8.27 -8.73
N ARG A 116 -2.90 6.95 -8.89
CA ARG A 116 -4.16 6.34 -9.35
C ARG A 116 -5.26 6.47 -8.29
N PHE A 117 -4.93 6.20 -7.03
CA PHE A 117 -5.86 6.34 -5.91
C PHE A 117 -6.41 7.76 -5.79
N ASP A 118 -5.56 8.78 -5.94
CA ASP A 118 -5.97 10.20 -5.91
C ASP A 118 -6.96 10.59 -7.02
N LYS A 119 -7.07 9.79 -8.08
CA LYS A 119 -8.01 10.03 -9.20
C LYS A 119 -9.36 9.37 -9.00
N ILE A 120 -9.50 8.47 -8.02
CA ILE A 120 -10.79 7.84 -7.72
C ILE A 120 -11.73 8.89 -7.16
N ASN A 121 -12.97 8.92 -7.63
CA ASN A 121 -14.00 9.78 -7.07
C ASN A 121 -14.23 9.44 -5.58
N PRO A 122 -13.94 10.35 -4.63
CA PRO A 122 -14.05 10.06 -3.21
C PRO A 122 -15.47 9.68 -2.77
N ALA A 123 -16.48 10.35 -3.31
CA ALA A 123 -17.87 10.13 -2.92
C ALA A 123 -18.35 8.74 -3.34
N SER A 124 -18.03 8.32 -4.57
CA SER A 124 -18.37 6.98 -5.06
C SER A 124 -17.67 5.88 -4.26
N LEU A 125 -16.37 6.06 -3.99
CA LEU A 125 -15.59 5.09 -3.22
C LEU A 125 -16.12 4.92 -1.79
N VAL A 126 -16.35 6.03 -1.09
CA VAL A 126 -16.90 6.01 0.27
C VAL A 126 -18.28 5.36 0.30
N LYS A 127 -19.15 5.70 -0.66
CA LYS A 127 -20.48 5.10 -0.77
C LYS A 127 -20.37 3.57 -0.91
N GLY A 128 -19.55 3.08 -1.83
CA GLY A 128 -19.35 1.65 -2.05
C GLY A 128 -18.81 0.91 -0.83
N ILE A 129 -17.83 1.50 -0.14
CA ILE A 129 -17.28 0.93 1.10
C ILE A 129 -18.38 0.82 2.18
N LEU A 130 -19.17 1.87 2.37
CA LEU A 130 -20.24 1.86 3.37
C LEU A 130 -21.35 0.86 3.02
N GLU A 131 -21.66 0.67 1.74
CA GLU A 131 -22.60 -0.36 1.28
C GLU A 131 -22.08 -1.76 1.58
N TYR A 132 -20.80 -2.04 1.33
CA TYR A 132 -20.16 -3.30 1.70
C TYR A 132 -20.19 -3.54 3.23
N MET A 133 -19.85 -2.53 4.02
CA MET A 133 -19.82 -2.66 5.48
C MET A 133 -21.20 -3.06 6.04
N LYS A 134 -22.28 -2.47 5.53
CA LYS A 134 -23.66 -2.79 5.95
C LYS A 134 -24.08 -4.23 5.65
N GLN A 135 -23.47 -4.87 4.64
CA GLN A 135 -23.78 -6.26 4.29
C GLN A 135 -23.08 -7.28 5.19
N ARG A 136 -22.13 -6.83 6.02
CA ARG A 136 -21.34 -7.69 6.93
C ARG A 136 -21.74 -7.58 8.39
N GLU A 137 -22.65 -6.66 8.72
CA GLU A 137 -23.30 -6.53 10.02
C GLU A 137 -24.54 -7.44 10.08
#